data_AF-A0A2R6XYH4-F1
#
_entry.id   AF-A0A2R6XYH4-F1
#
_cell.length_a   1.000
_cell.length_b   1.000
_cell.length_c   1.000
_cell.angle_alpha   90.00
_cell.angle_beta   90.00
_cell.angle_gamma   90.00
#
_symmetry.space_group_name_H-M   'P 1'
#
loop_
_entity.id
_entity.type
_entity.pdbx_description
1 polymer ?
#
loop_
_entity_poly.entity_id
_entity_poly.type
_entity_poly.pdbx_seq_one_letter_code
_entity_poly.pdbx_strand_id
1 'polypeptide(L)'
;MVWEAFLAYDGEKIIQIVEHLTVEYTDRRAKQKWERFVTYIQNNAKYHRDYRNLLKALGKETSTYQPMGGSEATMRLFARRIKSGGYSSRIPGVESMIQVLISLKTTGRIPGERGTRIDDIKQIEQNRKAHAKERITRSVQKIKEMGKGVVQGVLPYLANTSRTHPMHQALRGLKGI
;
A
#
# COMPACT_ATOMS: atom_id res chain seq x y z
N MET A 1 -24.06 2.67 -8.52
CA MET A 1 -24.07 4.10 -8.15
C MET A 1 -22.92 4.51 -7.22
N VAL A 2 -22.96 4.26 -5.90
CA VAL A 2 -21.88 4.72 -4.98
C VAL A 2 -20.54 4.07 -5.28
N TRP A 3 -20.55 2.75 -5.48
CA TRP A 3 -19.36 1.96 -5.79
C TRP A 3 -18.66 2.41 -7.08
N GLU A 4 -19.44 2.77 -8.11
CA GLU A 4 -18.90 3.24 -9.39
C GLU A 4 -18.26 4.62 -9.28
N ALA A 5 -18.90 5.56 -8.56
CA ALA A 5 -18.33 6.87 -8.28
C ALA A 5 -17.02 6.76 -7.47
N PHE A 6 -16.99 5.83 -6.50
CA PHE A 6 -15.80 5.54 -5.71
C PHE A 6 -14.65 4.96 -6.54
N LEU A 7 -14.94 3.96 -7.39
CA LEU A 7 -13.92 3.37 -8.28
C LEU A 7 -13.41 4.35 -9.33
N ALA A 8 -14.25 5.27 -9.79
CA ALA A 8 -13.88 6.31 -10.74
C ALA A 8 -13.12 7.48 -10.08
N TYR A 9 -12.98 7.50 -8.75
CA TYR A 9 -12.45 8.64 -7.98
C TYR A 9 -13.18 9.96 -8.30
N ASP A 10 -14.49 9.87 -8.55
CA ASP A 10 -15.35 10.99 -8.93
C ASP A 10 -15.88 11.69 -7.67
N GLY A 11 -15.10 12.66 -7.18
CA GLY A 11 -15.41 13.41 -5.96
C GLY A 11 -16.75 14.16 -6.02
N GLU A 12 -17.15 14.67 -7.18
CA GLU A 12 -18.42 15.40 -7.33
C GLU A 12 -19.61 14.46 -7.18
N LYS A 13 -19.58 13.29 -7.81
CA LYS A 13 -20.63 12.28 -7.63
C LYS A 13 -20.72 11.80 -6.19
N ILE A 14 -19.58 11.62 -5.52
CA ILE A 14 -19.56 11.21 -4.11
C ILE A 14 -20.23 12.27 -3.22
N ILE A 15 -19.96 13.56 -3.46
CA ILE A 15 -20.59 14.66 -2.73
C ILE A 15 -22.10 14.67 -2.94
N GLN A 16 -22.56 14.58 -4.18
CA GLN A 16 -24.00 14.53 -4.50
C GLN A 16 -24.69 13.36 -3.80
N ILE A 17 -24.05 12.18 -3.79
CA ILE A 17 -24.56 11.01 -3.10
C ILE A 17 -24.67 11.25 -1.59
N VAL A 18 -23.66 11.86 -0.97
CA VAL A 18 -23.66 12.18 0.47
C VAL A 18 -24.72 13.22 0.82
N GLU A 19 -24.93 14.22 -0.03
CA GLU A 19 -25.94 15.28 0.17
C GLU A 19 -27.37 14.74 0.07
N HIS A 20 -27.62 13.79 -0.83
CA HIS A 20 -28.95 13.20 -1.04
C HIS A 20 -29.23 11.96 -0.20
N LEU A 21 -28.24 11.46 0.55
CA LEU A 21 -28.39 10.32 1.45
C LEU A 21 -29.24 10.70 2.66
N THR A 22 -30.51 10.29 2.64
CA THR A 22 -31.38 10.31 3.81
C THR A 22 -31.05 9.11 4.70
N VAL A 23 -30.43 9.39 5.85
CA VAL A 23 -30.12 8.38 6.86
C VAL A 23 -31.06 8.61 8.05
N GLU A 24 -31.71 7.55 8.51
CA GLU A 24 -32.49 7.60 9.75
C GLU A 24 -31.54 7.50 10.94
N TYR A 25 -31.69 8.43 11.90
CA TYR A 25 -30.84 8.49 13.08
C TYR A 25 -31.63 8.08 14.32
N THR A 26 -31.14 7.05 15.01
CA THR A 26 -31.65 6.64 16.33
C THR A 26 -31.06 7.47 17.47
N ASP A 27 -29.89 8.10 17.27
CA ASP A 27 -29.17 8.92 18.26
C ASP A 27 -28.96 10.37 17.77
N ARG A 28 -29.28 11.33 18.65
CA ARG A 28 -29.10 12.78 18.41
C ARG A 28 -27.63 13.15 18.21
N ARG A 29 -26.67 12.50 18.89
CA ARG A 29 -25.24 12.79 18.70
C ARG A 29 -24.76 12.34 17.32
N ALA A 30 -25.20 11.16 16.87
CA ALA A 30 -24.91 10.67 15.53
C ALA A 30 -25.46 11.62 14.45
N LYS A 31 -26.70 12.09 14.62
CA LYS A 31 -27.32 13.09 13.74
C LYS A 31 -26.48 14.37 13.63
N GLN A 32 -26.11 14.98 14.76
CA GLN A 32 -25.30 16.19 14.77
C GLN A 32 -23.92 16.00 14.12
N LYS A 33 -23.31 14.82 14.30
CA LYS A 33 -22.02 14.49 13.67
C LYS A 33 -22.15 14.39 12.16
N TRP A 34 -23.23 13.79 11.66
CA TRP A 34 -23.52 13.72 10.24
C TRP A 34 -23.79 15.09 9.64
N GLU A 35 -24.66 15.90 10.26
CA GLU A 35 -24.98 17.24 9.76
C GLU A 35 -23.71 18.09 9.64
N ARG A 36 -22.83 18.06 10.67
CA ARG A 36 -21.53 18.74 10.60
C ARG A 36 -20.66 18.25 9.46
N PHE A 37 -20.66 16.94 9.21
CA PHE A 37 -19.91 16.35 8.11
C PHE A 37 -20.45 16.81 6.75
N VAL A 38 -21.76 16.76 6.53
CA VAL A 38 -22.40 17.25 5.30
C VAL A 38 -22.12 18.73 5.08
N THR A 39 -22.30 19.57 6.10
CA THR A 39 -21.99 21.00 6.03
C THR A 39 -20.52 21.26 5.71
N TYR A 40 -19.59 20.49 6.31
CA TYR A 40 -18.17 20.59 6.01
C TYR A 40 -17.89 20.27 4.54
N ILE A 41 -18.47 19.19 4.01
CA ILE A 41 -18.30 18.77 2.63
C ILE A 41 -18.87 19.83 1.67
N GLN A 42 -20.06 20.36 1.94
CA GLN A 42 -20.69 21.43 1.15
C GLN A 42 -19.80 22.69 1.08
N ASN A 43 -19.33 23.16 2.23
CA ASN A 43 -18.48 24.36 2.30
C ASN A 43 -17.12 24.18 1.59
N ASN A 44 -16.65 22.93 1.48
CA ASN A 44 -15.37 22.58 0.88
C ASN A 44 -15.50 21.88 -0.48
N ALA A 45 -16.70 21.82 -1.06
CA ALA A 45 -16.98 21.07 -2.29
C ALA A 45 -16.05 21.47 -3.45
N LYS A 46 -15.70 22.76 -3.53
CA LYS A 46 -14.75 23.28 -4.55
C LYS A 46 -13.37 22.63 -4.51
N TYR A 47 -12.91 22.16 -3.34
CA TYR A 47 -11.61 21.52 -3.16
C TYR A 47 -11.64 20.03 -3.46
N HIS A 48 -12.82 19.43 -3.57
CA HIS A 48 -13.00 18.02 -3.90
C HIS A 48 -13.17 17.78 -5.41
N ARG A 49 -13.23 18.84 -6.21
CA ARG A 49 -13.28 18.77 -7.67
C ARG A 49 -11.94 18.31 -8.24
N ASP A 50 -12.00 17.54 -9.31
CA ASP A 50 -10.79 17.11 -10.00
C ASP A 50 -10.04 18.31 -10.60
N TYR A 51 -8.82 18.55 -10.10
CA TYR A 51 -7.95 19.63 -10.55
C TYR A 51 -7.64 19.57 -12.06
N ARG A 52 -7.77 18.41 -12.70
CA ARG A 52 -7.61 18.26 -14.15
C ARG A 52 -8.62 19.11 -14.92
N ASN A 53 -9.83 19.30 -14.39
CA ASN A 53 -10.85 20.14 -15.03
C ASN A 53 -10.43 21.61 -15.05
N LEU A 54 -9.85 22.10 -13.94
CA LEU A 54 -9.28 23.46 -13.87
C LEU A 54 -8.12 23.63 -14.85
N LEU A 55 -7.23 22.65 -14.93
CA LEU A 55 -6.09 22.69 -15.84
C LEU A 55 -6.51 22.64 -17.32
N LYS A 56 -7.53 21.84 -17.66
CA LYS A 56 -8.13 21.84 -19.01
C LYS A 56 -8.72 23.20 -19.37
N ALA A 57 -9.42 23.84 -18.43
CA ALA A 57 -9.98 25.19 -18.65
C ALA A 57 -8.87 26.23 -18.90
N LEU A 58 -7.67 26.02 -18.35
CA LEU A 58 -6.48 26.83 -18.61
C LEU A 58 -5.71 26.41 -19.89
N GLY A 59 -6.27 25.51 -20.71
CA GLY A 59 -5.67 25.04 -21.95
C GLY A 59 -4.50 24.06 -21.77
N LYS A 60 -4.37 23.42 -20.60
CA LYS A 60 -3.33 22.40 -20.37
C LYS A 60 -3.84 21.01 -20.73
N GLU A 61 -2.99 20.23 -21.40
CA GLU A 61 -3.25 18.81 -21.63
C GLU A 61 -3.10 18.02 -20.32
N THR A 62 -4.15 17.32 -19.91
CA THR A 62 -4.16 16.55 -18.64
C THR A 62 -4.34 15.05 -18.85
N SER A 63 -4.20 14.55 -20.08
CA SER A 63 -4.42 13.13 -20.45
C SER A 63 -3.56 12.18 -19.61
N THR A 64 -2.33 12.61 -19.32
CA THR A 64 -1.32 11.85 -18.57
C THR A 64 -1.38 12.09 -17.06
N TYR A 65 -2.25 13.00 -16.59
CA TYR A 65 -2.29 13.43 -15.20
C TYR A 65 -3.17 12.48 -14.38
N GLN A 66 -2.72 12.17 -13.17
CA GLN A 66 -3.50 11.37 -12.23
C GLN A 66 -4.76 12.13 -11.77
N PRO A 67 -5.88 11.44 -11.49
CA PRO A 67 -7.01 12.06 -10.78
C PRO A 67 -6.59 12.51 -9.39
N MET A 68 -7.30 13.49 -8.81
CA MET A 68 -7.00 14.04 -7.48
C MET A 68 -6.83 12.96 -6.41
N GLY A 69 -7.71 11.95 -6.35
CA GLY A 69 -7.59 10.85 -5.39
C GLY A 69 -6.32 10.00 -5.56
N GLY A 70 -5.86 9.79 -6.79
CA GLY A 70 -4.60 9.08 -7.07
C GLY A 70 -3.37 9.90 -6.66
N SER A 71 -3.40 11.21 -6.92
CA SER A 71 -2.36 12.15 -6.50
C SER A 71 -2.27 12.25 -4.97
N GLU A 72 -3.40 12.32 -4.27
CA GLU A 72 -3.46 12.33 -2.80
C GLU A 72 -2.91 11.04 -2.18
N ALA A 73 -3.28 9.87 -2.72
CA ALA A 73 -2.76 8.59 -2.25
C ALA A 73 -1.24 8.51 -2.39
N THR A 74 -0.71 8.99 -3.52
CA THR A 74 0.73 9.06 -3.77
C THR A 74 1.42 10.02 -2.80
N MET A 75 0.84 11.21 -2.60
CA MET A 75 1.36 12.21 -1.68
C MET A 75 1.35 11.71 -0.23
N ARG A 76 0.32 10.95 0.16
CA ARG A 76 0.26 10.31 1.48
C ARG A 76 1.40 9.31 1.70
N LEU A 77 1.77 8.54 0.68
CA LEU A 77 2.91 7.63 0.75
C LEU A 77 4.22 8.40 0.93
N PHE A 78 4.42 9.50 0.19
CA PHE A 78 5.57 10.40 0.37
C PHE A 78 5.60 11.00 1.77
N ALA A 79 4.49 11.56 2.23
CA ALA A 79 4.37 12.15 3.56
C ALA A 79 4.67 11.12 4.67
N ARG A 80 4.18 9.88 4.54
CA ARG A 80 4.50 8.80 5.47
C ARG A 80 6.00 8.51 5.50
N ARG A 81 6.63 8.43 4.33
CA ARG A 81 8.06 8.14 4.20
C ARG A 81 8.94 9.25 4.77
N ILE A 82 8.55 10.52 4.56
CA ILE A 82 9.23 11.69 5.13
C ILE A 82 9.07 11.68 6.67
N LYS A 83 7.83 11.51 7.17
CA LYS A 83 7.52 11.52 8.61
C LYS A 83 8.14 10.37 9.39
N SER A 84 8.46 9.24 8.76
CA SER A 84 9.13 8.11 9.42
C SER A 84 10.62 8.32 9.76
N GLY A 85 11.19 9.52 9.51
CA GLY A 85 12.39 10.00 10.20
C GLY A 85 13.74 9.32 9.91
N GLY A 86 13.88 8.53 8.84
CA GLY A 86 15.16 7.87 8.50
C GLY A 86 16.21 8.82 7.89
N TYR A 87 17.43 8.32 7.66
CA TYR A 87 18.55 9.05 7.02
C TYR A 87 18.20 9.69 5.66
N SER A 88 17.19 9.17 4.95
CA SER A 88 16.66 9.71 3.70
C SER A 88 15.80 10.99 3.86
N SER A 89 15.55 11.44 5.09
CA SER A 89 14.61 12.54 5.41
C SER A 89 15.26 13.89 5.71
N ARG A 90 16.60 14.02 5.57
CA ARG A 90 17.24 15.35 5.58
C ARG A 90 16.83 16.10 4.30
N ILE A 91 16.77 17.44 4.34
CA ILE A 91 16.43 18.28 3.16
C ILE A 91 17.20 17.85 1.89
N PRO A 92 18.52 17.56 1.96
CA PRO A 92 19.27 17.08 0.79
C PRO A 92 18.80 15.72 0.26
N GLY A 93 18.31 14.83 1.13
CA GLY A 93 17.78 13.51 0.73
C GLY A 93 16.42 13.59 0.04
N VAL A 94 15.56 14.52 0.48
CA VAL A 94 14.28 14.81 -0.19
C VAL A 94 14.53 15.46 -1.54
N GLU A 95 15.45 16.42 -1.61
CA GLU A 95 15.87 17.07 -2.86
C GLU A 95 16.41 16.05 -3.87
N SER A 96 17.32 15.18 -3.44
CA SER A 96 17.87 14.11 -4.29
C SER A 96 16.76 13.17 -4.78
N MET A 97 15.80 12.81 -3.92
CA MET A 97 14.65 11.97 -4.32
C MET A 97 13.79 12.66 -5.40
N ILE A 98 13.52 13.96 -5.26
CA ILE A 98 12.77 14.74 -6.24
C ILE A 98 13.53 14.82 -7.56
N GLN A 99 14.84 15.09 -7.53
CA GLN A 99 15.67 15.14 -8.74
C GLN A 99 15.68 13.80 -9.49
N VAL A 100 15.76 12.67 -8.78
CA VAL A 100 15.67 11.34 -9.40
C VAL A 100 14.29 11.13 -10.03
N LEU A 101 13.20 11.49 -9.35
CA LEU A 101 11.85 11.37 -9.91
C LEU A 101 11.64 12.21 -11.17
N ILE A 102 12.11 13.47 -11.16
CA ILE A 102 12.08 14.36 -12.32
C ILE A 102 12.87 13.72 -13.46
N SER A 103 14.10 13.29 -13.19
CA SER A 103 15.00 12.74 -14.21
C SER A 103 14.47 11.46 -14.82
N LEU A 104 13.86 10.58 -14.02
CA LEU A 104 13.15 9.42 -14.54
C LEU A 104 12.00 9.84 -15.46
N LYS A 105 11.19 10.83 -15.08
CA LYS A 105 10.04 11.27 -15.89
C LYS A 105 10.42 12.01 -17.16
N THR A 106 11.54 12.74 -17.17
CA THR A 106 11.99 13.51 -18.34
C THR A 106 12.93 12.73 -19.25
N THR A 107 13.92 12.04 -18.67
CA THR A 107 15.02 11.39 -19.41
C THR A 107 15.00 9.87 -19.34
N GLY A 108 14.15 9.30 -18.49
CA GLY A 108 14.08 7.86 -18.25
C GLY A 108 15.28 7.27 -17.50
N ARG A 109 16.11 8.12 -16.88
CA ARG A 109 17.39 7.73 -16.27
C ARG A 109 17.57 8.34 -14.88
N ILE A 110 18.36 7.66 -14.05
CA ILE A 110 18.82 8.17 -12.75
C ILE A 110 20.08 9.01 -12.97
N PRO A 111 20.14 10.27 -12.48
CA PRO A 111 21.34 11.11 -12.60
C PRO A 111 22.56 10.43 -11.97
N GLY A 112 23.65 10.35 -12.71
CA GLY A 112 24.93 9.80 -12.22
C GLY A 112 25.11 8.29 -12.39
N GLU A 113 24.08 7.52 -12.70
CA GLU A 113 24.22 6.09 -12.98
C GLU A 113 24.35 5.82 -14.50
N ARG A 114 25.47 5.24 -14.92
CA ARG A 114 25.62 4.71 -16.28
C ARG A 114 24.86 3.39 -16.38
N GLY A 115 23.61 3.44 -16.83
CA GLY A 115 22.93 2.26 -17.36
C GLY A 115 21.51 2.01 -16.86
N THR A 116 21.10 2.59 -15.73
CA THR A 116 19.79 2.28 -15.13
C THR A 116 18.66 3.01 -15.85
N ARG A 117 18.01 2.34 -16.81
CA ARG A 117 16.78 2.82 -17.44
C ARG A 117 15.56 2.44 -16.59
N ILE A 118 14.45 3.15 -16.77
CA ILE A 118 13.15 2.79 -16.15
C ILE A 118 12.78 1.32 -16.36
N ASP A 119 13.16 0.76 -17.52
CA ASP A 119 12.88 -0.62 -17.90
C ASP A 119 13.55 -1.62 -16.93
N ASP A 120 14.76 -1.30 -16.45
CA ASP A 120 15.50 -2.11 -15.47
C ASP A 120 14.88 -2.02 -14.08
N ILE A 121 14.37 -0.83 -13.69
CA ILE A 121 13.68 -0.63 -12.42
C ILE A 121 12.38 -1.45 -12.35
N LYS A 122 11.62 -1.50 -13.45
CA LYS A 122 10.41 -2.33 -13.54
C LYS A 122 10.72 -3.82 -13.41
N GLN A 123 11.82 -4.30 -14.02
CA GLN A 123 12.28 -5.67 -13.85
C GLN A 123 12.69 -5.96 -12.39
N ILE A 124 13.40 -5.04 -11.73
CA ILE A 124 13.78 -5.18 -10.32
C ILE A 124 12.54 -5.24 -9.40
N GLU A 125 11.52 -4.42 -9.65
CA GLU A 125 10.26 -4.49 -8.88
C GLU A 125 9.47 -5.78 -9.13
N GLN A 126 9.41 -6.26 -10.37
CA GLN A 126 8.79 -7.53 -10.71
C GLN A 126 9.52 -8.70 -10.04
N ASN A 127 10.85 -8.70 -10.07
CA ASN A 127 11.67 -9.70 -9.40
C ASN A 127 11.48 -9.67 -7.88
N ARG A 128 11.42 -8.48 -7.26
CA ARG A 128 11.11 -8.35 -5.82
C ARG A 128 9.74 -8.91 -5.45
N LYS A 129 8.70 -8.65 -6.26
CA LYS A 129 7.35 -9.20 -6.04
C LYS A 129 7.33 -10.72 -6.23
N ALA A 130 8.04 -11.24 -7.23
CA ALA A 130 8.18 -12.68 -7.46
C ALA A 130 8.86 -13.37 -6.28
N HIS A 131 10.00 -12.85 -5.81
CA HIS A 131 10.72 -13.39 -4.66
C HIS A 131 9.95 -13.27 -3.34
N ALA A 132 9.13 -12.23 -3.15
CA ALA A 132 8.25 -12.10 -1.99
C ALA A 132 7.16 -13.19 -1.99
N LYS A 133 6.53 -13.43 -3.15
CA LYS A 133 5.55 -14.52 -3.32
C LYS A 133 6.20 -15.88 -3.08
N GLU A 134 7.40 -16.08 -3.61
CA GLU A 134 8.17 -17.32 -3.45
C GLU A 134 8.53 -17.60 -1.98
N ARG A 135 8.95 -16.58 -1.23
CA ARG A 135 9.20 -16.68 0.22
C ARG A 135 7.94 -17.06 1.00
N ILE A 136 6.80 -16.45 0.68
CA ILE A 136 5.52 -16.77 1.35
C ILE A 136 5.12 -18.22 1.04
N THR A 137 5.22 -18.65 -0.22
CA THR A 137 4.89 -20.04 -0.60
C THR A 137 5.80 -21.06 0.07
N ARG A 138 7.11 -20.79 0.18
CA ARG A 138 8.05 -21.67 0.89
C ARG A 138 7.74 -21.76 2.39
N SER A 139 7.37 -20.65 3.03
CA SER A 139 6.97 -20.65 4.44
C SER A 139 5.67 -21.41 4.68
N VAL A 140 4.66 -21.23 3.83
CA VAL A 140 3.38 -21.96 3.90
C VAL A 140 3.59 -23.46 3.66
N GLN A 141 4.42 -23.82 2.69
CA GLN A 141 4.77 -25.21 2.41
C GLN A 141 5.47 -25.87 3.61
N LYS A 142 6.42 -25.18 4.23
CA LYS A 142 7.11 -25.65 5.44
C LYS A 142 6.14 -25.88 6.60
N ILE A 143 5.17 -24.99 6.80
CA ILE A 143 4.12 -25.16 7.82
C ILE A 143 3.25 -26.38 7.52
N LYS A 144 2.85 -26.58 6.26
CA LYS A 144 2.04 -27.73 5.83
C LYS A 144 2.79 -29.06 6.01
N GLU A 145 4.08 -29.08 5.73
CA GLU A 145 4.96 -30.25 5.93
C GLU A 145 5.18 -30.54 7.42
N MET A 146 5.36 -29.51 8.25
CA MET A 146 5.42 -29.68 9.72
C MET A 146 4.10 -30.24 10.26
N GLY A 147 2.95 -29.73 9.80
CA GLY A 147 1.64 -30.25 10.18
C GLY A 147 1.42 -31.71 9.78
N LYS A 148 1.84 -32.11 8.56
CA LYS A 148 1.78 -33.51 8.12
C LYS A 148 2.66 -34.43 8.97
N GLY A 149 3.88 -34.00 9.33
CA GLY A 149 4.76 -34.78 10.21
C GLY A 149 4.15 -35.02 11.59
N VAL A 150 3.50 -34.00 12.16
CA VAL A 150 2.77 -34.11 13.43
C VAL A 150 1.59 -35.09 13.33
N VAL A 151 0.80 -35.03 12.25
CA VAL A 151 -0.35 -35.94 12.02
C VAL A 151 0.10 -37.40 11.78
N GLN A 152 1.28 -37.61 11.19
CA GLN A 152 1.84 -38.95 10.93
C GLN A 152 2.68 -39.50 12.10
N GLY A 153 2.71 -38.83 13.26
CA GLY A 153 3.47 -39.28 14.44
C GLY A 153 5.00 -39.18 14.27
N VAL A 154 5.48 -38.50 13.23
CA VAL A 154 6.89 -38.28 12.95
C VAL A 154 7.22 -36.84 13.35
N LEU A 155 7.70 -36.66 14.58
CA LEU A 155 8.17 -35.36 15.07
C LEU A 155 9.37 -34.90 14.21
N PRO A 156 9.21 -33.87 13.34
CA PRO A 156 10.28 -33.46 12.42
C PRO A 156 11.52 -32.97 13.17
N TYR A 157 11.32 -32.47 14.39
CA TYR A 157 12.38 -32.05 15.28
C TYR A 157 13.33 -33.20 15.65
N LEU A 158 12.84 -34.44 15.79
CA LEU A 158 13.69 -35.61 16.06
C LEU A 158 14.53 -36.02 14.83
N ALA A 159 14.06 -35.75 13.61
CA ALA A 159 14.78 -36.12 12.39
C ALA A 159 16.00 -35.20 12.13
N ASN A 160 15.89 -33.92 12.51
CA ASN A 160 16.87 -32.89 12.16
C ASN A 160 17.71 -32.39 13.35
N THR A 161 17.47 -32.90 14.55
CA THR A 161 18.18 -32.47 15.78
C THR A 161 19.07 -33.59 16.31
N SER A 162 20.26 -33.24 16.79
CA SER A 162 21.19 -34.18 17.40
C SER A 162 20.56 -34.98 18.55
N ARG A 163 20.86 -36.28 18.62
CA ARG A 163 20.39 -37.22 19.65
C ARG A 163 20.82 -36.84 21.07
N THR A 164 21.90 -36.06 21.19
CA THR A 164 22.44 -35.60 22.46
C THR A 164 21.78 -34.31 22.97
N HIS A 165 20.94 -33.67 22.15
CA HIS A 165 20.28 -32.43 22.54
C HIS A 165 19.19 -32.71 23.60
N PRO A 166 19.10 -31.95 24.71
CA PRO A 166 18.16 -32.22 25.80
C PRO A 166 16.70 -32.31 25.34
N MET A 167 16.29 -31.43 24.41
CA MET A 167 14.94 -31.46 23.83
C MET A 167 14.68 -32.71 22.98
N HIS A 168 15.71 -33.25 22.31
CA HIS A 168 15.58 -34.49 21.55
C HIS A 168 15.31 -35.66 22.51
N GLN A 169 16.05 -35.75 23.62
CA GLN A 169 15.86 -36.80 24.62
C GLN A 169 14.50 -36.74 25.31
N ALA A 170 14.05 -35.53 25.69
CA ALA A 170 12.75 -35.33 26.30
C ALA A 170 11.59 -35.75 25.37
N LEU A 171 11.64 -35.34 24.10
CA LEU A 171 10.62 -35.70 23.11
C LEU A 171 10.63 -37.19 22.76
N ARG A 172 11.80 -37.82 22.78
CA ARG A 172 11.97 -39.26 22.56
C ARG A 172 11.35 -40.06 23.73
N GLY A 173 11.62 -39.65 24.96
CA GLY A 173 11.03 -40.23 26.18
C GLY A 173 9.51 -40.09 26.23
N LEU A 174 8.96 -38.94 25.83
CA LEU A 174 7.50 -38.74 25.71
C LEU A 174 6.85 -39.62 24.62
N LYS A 175 7.60 -39.92 23.56
CA LYS A 175 7.16 -40.85 22.50
C LYS A 175 7.28 -42.32 22.93
N GLY A 176 7.98 -42.62 24.02
CA GLY A 176 8.23 -43.99 24.50
C GLY A 176 9.34 -44.73 23.74
N ILE A 177 10.32 -44.00 23.17
CA ILE A 177 11.47 -44.54 22.41
C ILE A 177 12.80 -44.18 23.10
#